data_AF-A0AAW8N7N4-F1
#
_entry.id   AF-A0AAW8N7N4-F1
#
_cell.length_a   1.000
_cell.length_b   1.000
_cell.length_c   1.000
_cell.angle_alpha   90.00
_cell.angle_beta   90.00
_cell.angle_gamma   90.00
#
_symmetry.space_group_name_H-M   'P 1'
#
loop_
_entity.id
_entity.type
_entity.pdbx_description
1 polymer ?
#
loop_
_entity_poly.entity_id
_entity_poly.type
_entity_poly.pdbx_seq_one_letter_code
_entity_poly.pdbx_strand_id
1 'polypeptide(L)'
;MGHKVALSFEDGVTKVIKVGDYETVMDAAYKARINIPSDCRDGACGTCKAFCDSGSFDPGDFIDDAMTEDELEKGYLLTCQAVPESDLAIQIPATSESAKTAAATFSSTIKELNRHTDTTVSFTLEVDNRDALAFLPGQYVNLKVPGTDAERSYSFSSGPEVQDASFMVRVTPQGAMSEYLRDRAAVGDSIEFTGPYGSFFLREPKRPLLLLAGGTGLAPLLSILEKLAENPPSTAVHLIYGLTREADIVGLDWLRAYEAKLPGFTWDYIASEPGTSAPHTGYVTQIIEPKHLNDGDVDIYLCGPPPMVNAVSRWLDTEGIQPANFYFERFAPKEATGGDAETGAPAPAEKIEAEGDTMSRGEAVSSLETGRLDFRKEDSFAQLDARMGLELAVSELLLGRLSGEQLRQFRRLAEATTASVAGGSITDPEEFARTNEEFHEYLFMVCDNPMLLESYRRLDVHAQMAAAFESGTPIFERVTQDHLDIVDAFERGDKDRLRAVIAEHAHDAKDTMAGAIDAKTAL
;
A
#
# COMPACT_ATOMS: atom_id res chain seq x y z
N MET A 1 1.94 3.93 -35.77
CA MET A 1 0.57 4.07 -36.28
C MET A 1 -0.34 3.86 -35.09
N GLY A 2 -0.88 4.92 -34.49
CA GLY A 2 -1.51 4.83 -33.17
C GLY A 2 -2.72 3.88 -33.07
N HIS A 3 -2.93 3.36 -31.85
CA HIS A 3 -3.95 2.36 -31.50
C HIS A 3 -5.27 3.00 -31.05
N LYS A 4 -6.36 2.25 -31.16
CA LYS A 4 -7.66 2.65 -30.60
C LYS A 4 -7.83 2.06 -29.23
N VAL A 5 -8.19 2.89 -28.25
CA VAL A 5 -8.47 2.45 -26.89
C VAL A 5 -9.93 2.78 -26.56
N ALA A 6 -10.71 1.74 -26.25
CA ALA A 6 -12.07 1.87 -25.75
C ALA A 6 -12.04 1.99 -24.22
N LEU A 7 -12.45 3.15 -23.71
CA LEU A 7 -12.61 3.46 -22.29
C LEU A 7 -14.07 3.16 -21.89
N SER A 8 -14.30 2.07 -21.18
CA SER A 8 -15.61 1.70 -20.62
C SER A 8 -15.74 2.23 -19.19
N PHE A 9 -16.74 3.05 -18.93
CA PHE A 9 -17.02 3.66 -17.63
C PHE A 9 -18.11 2.87 -16.88
N GLU A 10 -18.18 3.05 -15.56
CA GLU A 10 -19.11 2.31 -14.68
C GLU A 10 -20.60 2.63 -14.95
N ASP A 11 -20.89 3.77 -15.56
CA ASP A 11 -22.24 4.17 -16.00
C ASP A 11 -22.65 3.52 -17.34
N GLY A 12 -21.84 2.58 -17.84
CA GLY A 12 -22.07 1.85 -19.08
C GLY A 12 -21.75 2.63 -20.35
N VAL A 13 -21.21 3.85 -20.22
CA VAL A 13 -20.78 4.66 -21.36
C VAL A 13 -19.40 4.18 -21.82
N THR A 14 -19.21 4.02 -23.14
CA THR A 14 -17.90 3.77 -23.73
C THR A 14 -17.45 4.96 -24.57
N LYS A 15 -16.20 5.39 -24.40
CA LYS A 15 -15.53 6.40 -25.24
C LYS A 15 -14.35 5.76 -25.95
N VAL A 16 -14.18 6.04 -27.24
CA VAL A 16 -13.03 5.56 -28.00
C VAL A 16 -12.08 6.72 -28.24
N ILE A 17 -10.84 6.57 -27.81
CA ILE A 17 -9.75 7.50 -28.07
C ILE A 17 -8.72 6.87 -29.01
N LYS A 18 -7.94 7.71 -29.68
CA LYS A 18 -6.78 7.28 -30.44
C LYS A 18 -5.53 7.63 -29.64
N VAL A 19 -4.70 6.64 -29.37
CA VAL A 19 -3.45 6.79 -28.62
C VAL A 19 -2.29 6.71 -29.62
N GLY A 20 -1.41 7.69 -29.57
CA GLY A 20 -0.20 7.75 -30.40
C GLY A 20 0.81 6.67 -30.06
N ASP A 21 1.82 6.52 -30.92
CA ASP A 21 2.96 5.65 -30.62
C ASP A 21 3.76 6.29 -29.46
N TYR A 22 4.11 5.51 -28.44
CA TYR A 22 4.79 5.97 -27.22
C TYR A 22 3.98 6.96 -26.35
N GLU A 23 2.68 7.09 -26.60
CA GLU A 23 1.78 7.91 -25.78
C GLU A 23 1.06 7.03 -24.78
N THR A 24 0.96 7.48 -23.53
CA THR A 24 0.22 6.75 -22.50
C THR A 24 -1.28 6.90 -22.70
N VAL A 25 -2.05 5.92 -22.23
CA VAL A 25 -3.52 5.96 -22.29
C VAL A 25 -4.07 7.24 -21.65
N MET A 26 -3.50 7.66 -20.53
CA MET A 26 -3.90 8.86 -19.81
C MET A 26 -3.67 10.13 -20.63
N ASP A 27 -2.49 10.30 -21.21
CA ASP A 27 -2.20 11.52 -21.98
C ASP A 27 -3.14 11.67 -23.17
N ALA A 28 -3.43 10.58 -23.87
CA ALA A 28 -4.40 10.55 -24.95
C ALA A 28 -5.83 10.85 -24.45
N ALA A 29 -6.24 10.31 -23.31
CA ALA A 29 -7.54 10.58 -22.70
C ALA A 29 -7.70 12.07 -22.33
N TYR A 30 -6.70 12.66 -21.68
CA TYR A 30 -6.71 14.07 -21.29
C TYR A 30 -6.67 15.00 -22.51
N LYS A 31 -5.91 14.66 -23.58
CA LYS A 31 -5.96 15.38 -24.87
C LYS A 31 -7.35 15.33 -25.51
N ALA A 32 -8.05 14.21 -25.35
CA ALA A 32 -9.44 14.05 -25.77
C ALA A 32 -10.46 14.73 -24.84
N ARG A 33 -10.00 15.43 -23.78
CA ARG A 33 -10.83 16.05 -22.73
C ARG A 33 -11.68 15.03 -21.97
N ILE A 34 -11.10 13.87 -21.71
CA ILE A 34 -11.66 12.81 -20.88
C ILE A 34 -10.74 12.66 -19.67
N ASN A 35 -11.13 13.26 -18.56
CA ASN A 35 -10.34 13.33 -17.34
C ASN A 35 -10.51 12.03 -16.54
N ILE A 36 -9.92 10.94 -17.02
CA ILE A 36 -9.86 9.68 -16.27
C ILE A 36 -9.06 9.87 -14.96
N PRO A 37 -9.29 9.03 -13.92
CA PRO A 37 -8.62 9.16 -12.64
C PRO A 37 -7.09 9.30 -12.76
N SER A 38 -6.53 10.34 -12.12
CA SER A 38 -5.11 10.69 -12.18
C SER A 38 -4.69 11.51 -10.96
N ASP A 39 -3.42 11.42 -10.56
CA ASP A 39 -2.77 12.32 -9.60
C ASP A 39 -1.26 12.47 -9.89
N CYS A 40 -0.42 11.52 -9.45
CA CYS A 40 1.05 11.68 -9.55
C CYS A 40 1.61 11.61 -10.99
N ARG A 41 0.93 10.87 -11.87
CA ARG A 41 1.36 10.55 -13.25
C ARG A 41 2.71 9.83 -13.39
N ASP A 42 3.22 9.25 -12.32
CA ASP A 42 4.57 8.65 -12.25
C ASP A 42 4.57 7.22 -11.69
N GLY A 43 3.46 6.50 -11.85
CA GLY A 43 3.39 5.09 -11.42
C GLY A 43 3.45 4.86 -9.91
N ALA A 44 3.31 5.91 -9.08
CA ALA A 44 3.53 5.84 -7.63
C ALA A 44 2.25 5.85 -6.77
N CYS A 45 1.17 6.51 -7.21
CA CYS A 45 -0.02 6.72 -6.37
C CYS A 45 -1.13 5.67 -6.54
N GLY A 46 -1.15 4.90 -7.63
CA GLY A 46 -2.22 3.95 -7.95
C GLY A 46 -3.57 4.56 -8.37
N THR A 47 -3.82 5.87 -8.23
CA THR A 47 -5.10 6.53 -8.57
C THR A 47 -5.59 6.24 -9.99
N CYS A 48 -4.68 6.03 -10.93
CA CYS A 48 -4.97 5.80 -12.34
C CYS A 48 -5.15 4.34 -12.75
N LYS A 49 -5.20 3.43 -11.77
CA LYS A 49 -5.38 1.99 -11.98
C LYS A 49 -6.70 1.72 -12.71
N ALA A 50 -6.63 0.87 -13.73
CA ALA A 50 -7.73 0.45 -14.58
C ALA A 50 -7.57 -1.04 -14.89
N PHE A 51 -8.59 -1.66 -15.46
CA PHE A 51 -8.56 -3.07 -15.86
C PHE A 51 -8.59 -3.20 -17.38
N CYS A 52 -7.73 -4.04 -17.95
CA CYS A 52 -7.68 -4.34 -19.38
C CYS A 52 -8.53 -5.58 -19.69
N ASP A 53 -9.68 -5.39 -20.35
CA ASP A 53 -10.50 -6.50 -20.83
C ASP A 53 -9.85 -7.24 -21.99
N SER A 54 -9.16 -6.51 -22.87
CA SER A 54 -8.52 -7.09 -24.05
C SER A 54 -7.47 -6.17 -24.67
N GLY A 55 -6.46 -6.79 -25.29
CA GLY A 55 -5.35 -6.12 -25.99
C GLY A 55 -4.02 -6.28 -25.25
N SER A 56 -2.94 -5.82 -25.86
CA SER A 56 -1.59 -5.81 -25.28
C SER A 56 -1.08 -4.39 -25.10
N PHE A 57 -0.33 -4.18 -24.03
CA PHE A 57 0.22 -2.89 -23.65
C PHE A 57 1.57 -3.10 -22.97
N ASP A 58 2.45 -2.12 -23.12
CA ASP A 58 3.62 -1.95 -22.27
C ASP A 58 3.14 -1.32 -20.95
N PRO A 59 3.35 -1.98 -19.79
CA PRO A 59 2.89 -1.47 -18.50
C PRO A 59 3.64 -0.22 -18.02
N GLY A 60 4.83 0.06 -18.56
CA GLY A 60 5.73 1.11 -18.08
C GLY A 60 6.27 0.85 -16.68
N ASP A 61 6.80 1.89 -16.04
CA ASP A 61 7.41 1.82 -14.71
C ASP A 61 6.38 2.08 -13.60
N PHE A 62 6.36 1.24 -12.58
CA PHE A 62 5.49 1.44 -11.40
C PHE A 62 6.12 0.82 -10.16
N ILE A 63 5.66 1.27 -8.99
CA ILE A 63 6.05 0.68 -7.70
C ILE A 63 4.90 -0.17 -7.15
N ASP A 64 5.23 -1.16 -6.33
CA ASP A 64 4.25 -2.08 -5.72
C ASP A 64 3.13 -1.38 -4.94
N ASP A 65 3.41 -0.21 -4.36
CA ASP A 65 2.41 0.59 -3.65
C ASP A 65 1.27 1.05 -4.58
N ALA A 66 1.57 1.29 -5.87
CA ALA A 66 0.61 1.69 -6.88
C ALA A 66 -0.11 0.51 -7.51
N MET A 67 0.65 -0.50 -7.94
CA MET A 67 0.15 -1.73 -8.58
C MET A 67 1.17 -2.85 -8.39
N THR A 68 0.73 -4.06 -8.02
CA THR A 68 1.65 -5.21 -7.87
C THR A 68 1.80 -5.98 -9.18
N GLU A 69 2.84 -6.80 -9.30
CA GLU A 69 3.01 -7.71 -10.45
C GLU A 69 1.82 -8.68 -10.58
N ASP A 70 1.30 -9.23 -9.48
CA ASP A 70 0.09 -10.07 -9.50
C ASP A 70 -1.14 -9.35 -10.09
N GLU A 71 -1.30 -8.05 -9.80
CA GLU A 71 -2.39 -7.25 -10.37
C GLU A 71 -2.17 -7.05 -11.87
N LEU A 72 -0.93 -6.81 -12.30
CA LEU A 72 -0.59 -6.72 -13.72
C LEU A 72 -0.90 -8.03 -14.46
N GLU A 73 -0.52 -9.18 -13.91
CA GLU A 73 -0.82 -10.50 -14.48
C GLU A 73 -2.32 -10.78 -14.56
N LYS A 74 -3.11 -10.27 -13.60
CA LYS A 74 -4.58 -10.33 -13.62
C LYS A 74 -5.20 -9.39 -14.65
N GLY A 75 -4.41 -8.52 -15.31
CA GLY A 75 -4.87 -7.61 -16.35
C GLY A 75 -5.08 -6.17 -15.89
N TYR A 76 -4.67 -5.80 -14.68
CA TYR A 76 -4.67 -4.39 -14.26
C TYR A 76 -3.54 -3.60 -14.93
N LEU A 77 -3.76 -2.31 -15.11
CA LEU A 77 -2.76 -1.38 -15.63
C LEU A 77 -2.84 -0.02 -14.94
N LEU A 78 -1.76 0.75 -14.97
CA LEU A 78 -1.76 2.16 -14.60
C LEU A 78 -1.87 3.01 -15.87
N THR A 79 -3.00 3.69 -16.07
CA THR A 79 -3.22 4.45 -17.33
C THR A 79 -2.20 5.58 -17.55
N CYS A 80 -1.52 6.06 -16.49
CA CYS A 80 -0.45 7.06 -16.62
C CYS A 80 0.89 6.50 -17.15
N GLN A 81 1.07 5.18 -17.12
CA GLN A 81 2.30 4.50 -17.56
C GLN A 81 2.05 3.62 -18.78
N ALA A 82 0.85 3.03 -18.87
CA ALA A 82 0.52 2.09 -19.92
C ALA A 82 0.52 2.70 -21.32
N VAL A 83 1.33 2.13 -22.21
CA VAL A 83 1.39 2.47 -23.64
C VAL A 83 0.80 1.29 -24.45
N PRO A 84 -0.26 1.50 -25.24
CA PRO A 84 -0.86 0.43 -26.04
C PRO A 84 0.09 -0.13 -27.10
N GLU A 85 0.18 -1.46 -27.21
CA GLU A 85 0.85 -2.19 -28.30
C GLU A 85 -0.17 -2.77 -29.30
N SER A 86 -1.44 -2.84 -28.91
CA SER A 86 -2.59 -3.15 -29.76
C SER A 86 -3.76 -2.22 -29.48
N ASP A 87 -4.86 -2.37 -30.23
CA ASP A 87 -6.12 -1.79 -29.79
C ASP A 87 -6.51 -2.38 -28.42
N LEU A 88 -6.97 -1.53 -27.49
CA LEU A 88 -7.32 -1.94 -26.12
C LEU A 88 -8.81 -1.72 -25.83
N ALA A 89 -9.35 -2.54 -24.95
CA ALA A 89 -10.58 -2.25 -24.22
C ALA A 89 -10.27 -2.25 -22.73
N ILE A 90 -10.51 -1.11 -22.06
CA ILE A 90 -10.18 -0.93 -20.65
C ILE A 90 -11.39 -0.42 -19.86
N GLN A 91 -11.54 -0.92 -18.64
CA GLN A 91 -12.54 -0.48 -17.67
C GLN A 91 -11.94 0.60 -16.77
N ILE A 92 -12.57 1.77 -16.77
CA ILE A 92 -12.17 2.91 -15.95
C ILE A 92 -13.03 2.92 -14.68
N PRO A 93 -12.43 2.92 -13.47
CA PRO A 93 -13.17 2.95 -12.21
C PRO A 93 -13.68 4.37 -11.90
N ALA A 94 -14.49 4.90 -12.81
CA ALA A 94 -15.15 6.20 -12.73
C ALA A 94 -16.39 6.21 -13.63
N THR A 95 -17.25 7.22 -13.45
CA THR A 95 -18.36 7.48 -14.37
C THR A 95 -17.90 8.39 -15.51
N SER A 96 -18.61 8.36 -16.65
CA SER A 96 -18.32 9.28 -17.75
C SER A 96 -18.66 10.74 -17.40
N GLU A 97 -19.51 10.97 -16.40
CA GLU A 97 -19.82 12.29 -15.85
C GLU A 97 -18.67 12.83 -15.00
N SER A 98 -18.14 12.03 -14.07
CA SER A 98 -16.96 12.43 -13.29
C SER A 98 -15.75 12.70 -14.17
N ALA A 99 -15.60 11.95 -15.28
CA ALA A 99 -14.53 12.17 -16.26
C ALA A 99 -14.65 13.49 -17.05
N LYS A 100 -15.71 14.28 -16.85
CA LYS A 100 -15.82 15.66 -17.41
C LYS A 100 -15.40 16.73 -16.41
N THR A 101 -15.32 16.39 -15.13
CA THR A 101 -14.84 17.31 -14.09
C THR A 101 -13.32 17.41 -14.17
N ALA A 102 -12.78 18.61 -14.00
CA ALA A 102 -11.33 18.84 -14.02
C ALA A 102 -10.90 19.35 -12.66
N ALA A 103 -9.73 18.89 -12.21
CA ALA A 103 -9.10 19.48 -11.03
C ALA A 103 -8.86 20.98 -11.26
N ALA A 104 -9.18 21.79 -10.27
CA ALA A 104 -8.94 23.23 -10.25
C ALA A 104 -8.25 23.62 -8.95
N THR A 105 -7.57 24.76 -8.97
CA THR A 105 -6.94 25.34 -7.79
C THR A 105 -7.91 26.27 -7.08
N PHE A 106 -7.99 26.13 -5.76
CA PHE A 106 -8.88 26.89 -4.89
C PHE A 106 -8.08 27.58 -3.81
N SER A 107 -8.39 28.85 -3.58
CA SER A 107 -7.95 29.60 -2.40
C SER A 107 -8.99 29.44 -1.29
N SER A 108 -8.49 29.29 -0.06
CA SER A 108 -9.33 29.09 1.11
C SER A 108 -8.69 29.65 2.37
N THR A 109 -9.49 29.74 3.43
CA THR A 109 -9.06 30.22 4.75
C THR A 109 -9.43 29.20 5.83
N ILE A 110 -8.52 28.92 6.77
CA ILE A 110 -8.82 28.08 7.93
C ILE A 110 -9.90 28.76 8.78
N LYS A 111 -11.06 28.11 8.88
CA LYS A 111 -12.20 28.60 9.67
C LYS A 111 -12.23 27.98 11.06
N GLU A 112 -11.95 26.69 11.16
CA GLU A 112 -11.83 25.98 12.43
C GLU A 112 -10.58 25.09 12.43
N LEU A 113 -9.95 24.94 13.60
CA LEU A 113 -8.76 24.12 13.79
C LEU A 113 -8.79 23.46 15.17
N ASN A 114 -8.86 22.12 15.18
CA ASN A 114 -8.93 21.31 16.39
C ASN A 114 -7.76 20.32 16.40
N ARG A 115 -6.88 20.46 17.40
CA ARG A 115 -5.79 19.51 17.67
C ARG A 115 -6.27 18.52 18.71
N HIS A 116 -6.85 17.41 18.24
CA HIS A 116 -7.46 16.40 19.14
C HIS A 116 -6.41 15.71 20.00
N THR A 117 -5.28 15.37 19.37
CA THR A 117 -4.18 14.63 19.98
C THR A 117 -2.86 15.11 19.36
N ASP A 118 -1.72 14.64 19.86
CA ASP A 118 -0.39 14.94 19.29
C ASP A 118 -0.22 14.42 17.85
N THR A 119 -1.12 13.55 17.40
CA THR A 119 -1.06 12.80 16.15
C THR A 119 -2.31 12.98 15.29
N THR A 120 -3.36 13.66 15.77
CA THR A 120 -4.59 13.85 15.01
C THR A 120 -5.10 15.28 15.11
N VAL A 121 -5.24 15.91 13.94
CA VAL A 121 -5.75 17.28 13.78
C VAL A 121 -6.92 17.25 12.79
N SER A 122 -7.97 18.01 13.07
CA SER A 122 -9.02 18.31 12.09
C SER A 122 -9.14 19.81 11.90
N PHE A 123 -9.46 20.23 10.69
CA PHE A 123 -9.69 21.63 10.37
C PHE A 123 -10.73 21.79 9.28
N THR A 124 -11.32 22.98 9.19
CA THR A 124 -12.27 23.35 8.16
C THR A 124 -11.76 24.54 7.38
N LEU A 125 -12.02 24.55 6.07
CA LEU A 125 -11.63 25.58 5.13
C LEU A 125 -12.87 26.25 4.57
N GLU A 126 -12.94 27.57 4.72
CA GLU A 126 -13.86 28.42 3.95
C GLU A 126 -13.26 28.63 2.56
N VAL A 127 -13.95 28.16 1.51
CA VAL A 127 -13.46 28.17 0.13
C VAL A 127 -14.05 29.36 -0.63
N ASP A 128 -13.19 30.22 -1.19
CA ASP A 128 -13.62 31.51 -1.79
C ASP A 128 -14.61 31.34 -2.96
N ASN A 129 -14.43 30.29 -3.78
CA ASN A 129 -15.30 29.96 -4.91
C ASN A 129 -15.93 28.58 -4.75
N ARG A 130 -16.61 28.39 -3.61
CA ARG A 130 -17.15 27.09 -3.19
C ARG A 130 -18.02 26.40 -4.24
N ASP A 131 -18.83 27.13 -4.98
CA ASP A 131 -19.74 26.58 -6.00
C ASP A 131 -19.00 25.89 -7.16
N ALA A 132 -17.73 26.24 -7.39
CA ALA A 132 -16.90 25.60 -8.41
C ALA A 132 -16.24 24.29 -7.92
N LEU A 133 -16.23 24.05 -6.61
CA LEU A 133 -15.68 22.83 -6.02
C LEU A 133 -16.73 21.72 -6.05
N ALA A 134 -16.82 21.03 -7.18
CA ALA A 134 -17.59 19.81 -7.30
C ALA A 134 -16.68 18.60 -7.07
N PHE A 135 -17.03 17.72 -6.14
CA PHE A 135 -16.31 16.48 -5.85
C PHE A 135 -17.27 15.36 -5.45
N LEU A 136 -16.80 14.12 -5.51
CA LEU A 136 -17.54 12.93 -5.09
C LEU A 136 -17.13 12.51 -3.67
N PRO A 137 -18.07 12.05 -2.82
CA PRO A 137 -17.75 11.71 -1.43
C PRO A 137 -16.72 10.59 -1.35
N GLY A 138 -15.57 10.88 -0.74
CA GLY A 138 -14.41 9.99 -0.68
C GLY A 138 -13.17 10.53 -1.41
N GLN A 139 -13.33 11.49 -2.32
CA GLN A 139 -12.21 12.12 -3.03
C GLN A 139 -11.32 12.98 -2.13
N TYR A 140 -10.16 13.35 -2.66
CA TYR A 140 -9.15 14.16 -1.98
C TYR A 140 -8.70 15.37 -2.80
N VAL A 141 -7.94 16.24 -2.14
CA VAL A 141 -7.22 17.38 -2.74
C VAL A 141 -5.76 17.36 -2.33
N ASN A 142 -4.92 18.00 -3.12
CA ASN A 142 -3.54 18.30 -2.77
C ASN A 142 -3.51 19.68 -2.11
N LEU A 143 -3.33 19.74 -0.78
CA LEU A 143 -3.15 20.98 -0.03
C LEU A 143 -1.69 21.45 -0.15
N LYS A 144 -1.49 22.71 -0.52
CA LYS A 144 -0.17 23.35 -0.48
C LYS A 144 0.21 23.63 0.98
N VAL A 145 1.42 23.23 1.36
CA VAL A 145 1.95 23.47 2.71
C VAL A 145 2.33 24.95 2.85
N PRO A 146 1.69 25.72 3.76
CA PRO A 146 1.95 27.15 3.87
C PRO A 146 3.42 27.48 4.15
N GLY A 147 3.98 28.34 3.29
CA GLY A 147 5.37 28.77 3.33
C GLY A 147 6.36 27.86 2.59
N THR A 148 5.89 26.84 1.85
CA THR A 148 6.73 25.96 1.01
C THR A 148 6.04 25.67 -0.33
N ASP A 149 6.75 25.02 -1.25
CA ASP A 149 6.18 24.50 -2.50
C ASP A 149 5.75 23.03 -2.40
N ALA A 150 5.84 22.43 -1.21
CA ALA A 150 5.39 21.07 -0.99
C ALA A 150 3.86 20.99 -0.96
N GLU A 151 3.32 19.90 -1.52
CA GLU A 151 1.89 19.57 -1.46
C GLU A 151 1.68 18.23 -0.76
N ARG A 152 0.53 18.07 -0.10
CA ARG A 152 0.12 16.82 0.54
C ARG A 152 -1.34 16.52 0.27
N SER A 153 -1.60 15.25 -0.02
CA SER A 153 -2.92 14.74 -0.38
C SER A 153 -3.74 14.49 0.88
N TYR A 154 -4.95 15.05 0.93
CA TYR A 154 -5.88 14.86 2.04
C TYR A 154 -7.32 14.72 1.54
N SER A 155 -7.96 13.62 1.95
CA SER A 155 -9.36 13.35 1.64
C SER A 155 -10.28 14.32 2.37
N PHE A 156 -11.35 14.73 1.70
CA PHE A 156 -12.41 15.49 2.36
C PHE A 156 -13.06 14.64 3.46
N SER A 157 -13.34 15.25 4.61
CA SER A 157 -14.20 14.69 5.66
C SER A 157 -15.60 15.29 5.71
N SER A 158 -15.85 16.33 4.90
CA SER A 158 -17.17 16.93 4.67
C SER A 158 -17.84 16.35 3.43
N GLY A 159 -19.18 16.41 3.37
CA GLY A 159 -19.94 16.09 2.16
C GLY A 159 -19.81 17.17 1.07
N PRO A 160 -20.14 16.84 -0.19
CA PRO A 160 -20.00 17.74 -1.33
C PRO A 160 -20.98 18.91 -1.35
N GLU A 161 -22.05 18.89 -0.56
CA GLU A 161 -23.00 19.99 -0.42
C GLU A 161 -22.73 20.86 0.82
N VAL A 162 -21.74 20.48 1.65
CA VAL A 162 -21.37 21.24 2.85
C VAL A 162 -20.60 22.49 2.45
N GLN A 163 -20.96 23.63 3.06
CA GLN A 163 -20.38 24.94 2.72
C GLN A 163 -18.87 24.98 2.95
N ASP A 164 -18.39 24.53 4.11
CA ASP A 164 -16.97 24.50 4.44
C ASP A 164 -16.39 23.11 4.18
N ALA A 165 -15.19 23.06 3.61
CA ALA A 165 -14.48 21.80 3.35
C ALA A 165 -13.71 21.37 4.61
N SER A 166 -13.98 20.16 5.11
CA SER A 166 -13.35 19.64 6.33
C SER A 166 -12.31 18.59 6.02
N PHE A 167 -11.28 18.49 6.87
CA PHE A 167 -10.20 17.51 6.77
C PHE A 167 -9.87 16.91 8.13
N MET A 168 -9.43 15.66 8.15
CA MET A 168 -8.88 14.97 9.32
C MET A 168 -7.53 14.37 8.95
N VAL A 169 -6.48 14.78 9.65
CA VAL A 169 -5.09 14.56 9.25
C VAL A 169 -4.28 13.94 10.38
N ARG A 170 -3.47 12.94 10.03
CA ARG A 170 -2.48 12.38 10.93
C ARG A 170 -1.25 13.26 10.95
N VAL A 171 -0.87 13.75 12.13
CA VAL A 171 0.39 14.45 12.37
C VAL A 171 1.49 13.41 12.52
N THR A 172 2.45 13.45 11.60
CA THR A 172 3.66 12.62 11.60
C THR A 172 4.89 13.44 11.99
N PRO A 173 5.88 12.84 12.67
CA PRO A 173 7.17 13.49 12.88
C PRO A 173 7.80 13.88 11.54
N GLN A 174 8.40 15.07 11.48
CA GLN A 174 9.15 15.58 10.30
C GLN A 174 8.30 15.77 9.02
N GLY A 175 6.96 15.67 9.10
CA GLY A 175 6.09 15.96 7.97
C GLY A 175 5.87 17.46 7.79
N ALA A 176 6.16 18.02 6.61
CA ALA A 176 6.05 19.48 6.37
C ALA A 176 4.65 20.05 6.70
N MET A 177 3.57 19.38 6.27
CA MET A 177 2.21 19.75 6.67
C MET A 177 1.95 19.47 8.15
N SER A 178 2.43 18.34 8.66
CA SER A 178 2.29 17.94 10.07
C SER A 178 2.87 18.98 11.02
N GLU A 179 4.06 19.52 10.71
CA GLU A 179 4.71 20.60 11.46
C GLU A 179 3.93 21.92 11.36
N TYR A 180 3.45 22.26 10.17
CA TYR A 180 2.58 23.43 10.01
C TYR A 180 1.32 23.31 10.88
N LEU A 181 0.55 22.24 10.73
CA LEU A 181 -0.71 22.03 11.47
C LEU A 181 -0.49 21.98 12.99
N ARG A 182 0.57 21.30 13.44
CA ARG A 182 0.89 21.19 14.86
C ARG A 182 1.33 22.53 15.46
N ASP A 183 2.30 23.20 14.84
CA ASP A 183 3.06 24.27 15.50
C ASP A 183 2.72 25.69 15.02
N ARG A 184 2.27 25.85 13.76
CA ARG A 184 2.15 27.17 13.11
C ARG A 184 0.71 27.56 12.75
N ALA A 185 -0.13 26.59 12.40
CA ALA A 185 -1.44 26.85 11.85
C ALA A 185 -2.36 27.59 12.83
N ALA A 186 -3.04 28.61 12.33
CA ALA A 186 -4.03 29.39 13.05
C ALA A 186 -5.31 29.60 12.22
N VAL A 187 -6.44 29.79 12.91
CA VAL A 187 -7.68 30.25 12.27
C VAL A 187 -7.41 31.58 11.59
N GLY A 188 -7.84 31.72 10.34
CA GLY A 188 -7.56 32.86 9.47
C GLY A 188 -6.38 32.67 8.52
N ASP A 189 -5.58 31.61 8.65
CA ASP A 189 -4.51 31.31 7.70
C ASP A 189 -5.06 30.94 6.34
N SER A 190 -4.39 31.37 5.27
CA SER A 190 -4.74 30.97 3.91
C SER A 190 -4.11 29.63 3.54
N ILE A 191 -4.91 28.75 2.94
CA ILE A 191 -4.48 27.48 2.36
C ILE A 191 -4.96 27.42 0.92
N GLU A 192 -4.05 27.07 0.02
CA GLU A 192 -4.36 26.75 -1.37
C GLU A 192 -4.44 25.23 -1.54
N PHE A 193 -5.35 24.75 -2.38
CA PHE A 193 -5.39 23.35 -2.76
C PHE A 193 -5.84 23.13 -4.18
N THR A 194 -5.45 21.99 -4.75
CA THR A 194 -5.86 21.57 -6.09
C THR A 194 -6.60 20.25 -6.05
N GLY A 195 -7.69 20.13 -6.81
CA GLY A 195 -8.46 18.91 -6.97
C GLY A 195 -9.90 19.16 -7.45
N PRO A 196 -10.83 18.19 -7.29
CA PRO A 196 -10.63 16.92 -6.59
C PRO A 196 -9.85 15.89 -7.40
N TYR A 197 -9.32 14.89 -6.70
CA TYR A 197 -8.65 13.70 -7.22
C TYR A 197 -9.21 12.44 -6.55
N GLY A 198 -8.83 11.27 -7.08
CA GLY A 198 -9.17 9.97 -6.49
C GLY A 198 -10.31 9.24 -7.21
N SER A 199 -10.17 7.92 -7.29
CA SER A 199 -11.17 6.96 -7.77
C SER A 199 -11.96 6.32 -6.62
N PHE A 200 -11.51 6.51 -5.38
CA PHE A 200 -12.23 6.12 -4.17
C PHE A 200 -13.36 7.11 -3.87
N PHE A 201 -14.58 6.75 -4.24
CA PHE A 201 -15.76 7.56 -3.95
C PHE A 201 -17.01 6.70 -3.85
N LEU A 202 -18.02 7.18 -3.14
CA LEU A 202 -19.31 6.49 -2.99
C LEU A 202 -19.97 6.24 -4.36
N ARG A 203 -20.16 4.96 -4.70
CA ARG A 203 -21.06 4.54 -5.79
C ARG A 203 -22.51 4.55 -5.32
N GLU A 204 -23.44 4.54 -6.27
CA GLU A 204 -24.88 4.41 -5.98
C GLU A 204 -25.13 3.14 -5.13
N PRO A 205 -25.63 3.26 -3.88
CA PRO A 205 -25.79 2.11 -3.00
C PRO A 205 -26.93 1.21 -3.50
N LYS A 206 -26.57 0.05 -4.06
CA LYS A 206 -27.52 -0.98 -4.54
C LYS A 206 -27.63 -2.19 -3.62
N ARG A 207 -26.71 -2.30 -2.66
CA ARG A 207 -26.55 -3.40 -1.71
C ARG A 207 -26.02 -2.86 -0.36
N PRO A 208 -25.93 -3.68 0.69
CA PRO A 208 -25.32 -3.25 1.95
C PRO A 208 -23.90 -2.73 1.77
N LEU A 209 -23.51 -1.78 2.61
CA LEU A 209 -22.19 -1.17 2.61
C LEU A 209 -21.43 -1.57 3.89
N LEU A 210 -20.19 -2.04 3.71
CA LEU A 210 -19.24 -2.22 4.81
C LEU A 210 -18.09 -1.21 4.64
N LEU A 211 -18.01 -0.27 5.57
CA LEU A 211 -17.02 0.80 5.59
C LEU A 211 -15.92 0.46 6.60
N LEU A 212 -14.67 0.41 6.18
CA LEU A 212 -13.52 0.05 7.02
C LEU A 212 -12.54 1.24 7.06
N ALA A 213 -12.28 1.79 8.24
CA ALA A 213 -11.35 2.91 8.41
C ALA A 213 -10.14 2.52 9.28
N GLY A 214 -8.95 2.97 8.88
CA GLY A 214 -7.73 2.91 9.69
C GLY A 214 -7.23 4.29 10.08
N GLY A 215 -7.26 4.65 11.36
CA GLY A 215 -6.78 5.94 11.85
C GLY A 215 -7.45 7.13 11.15
N THR A 216 -6.70 7.95 10.41
CA THR A 216 -7.30 9.07 9.67
C THR A 216 -7.93 8.68 8.34
N GLY A 217 -7.88 7.40 7.94
CA GLY A 217 -8.71 6.84 6.88
C GLY A 217 -10.21 6.93 7.16
N LEU A 218 -10.59 7.36 8.36
CA LEU A 218 -11.96 7.78 8.67
C LEU A 218 -12.41 9.00 7.85
N ALA A 219 -11.50 9.89 7.44
CA ALA A 219 -11.83 11.13 6.73
C ALA A 219 -12.73 10.91 5.50
N PRO A 220 -12.34 10.15 4.46
CA PRO A 220 -13.19 9.97 3.29
C PRO A 220 -14.50 9.25 3.63
N LEU A 221 -14.51 8.38 4.64
CA LEU A 221 -15.74 7.69 5.07
C LEU A 221 -16.73 8.66 5.75
N LEU A 222 -16.27 9.70 6.44
CA LEU A 222 -17.15 10.76 6.96
C LEU A 222 -17.81 11.54 5.82
N SER A 223 -17.07 11.81 4.73
CA SER A 223 -17.64 12.42 3.53
C SER A 223 -18.74 11.53 2.90
N ILE A 224 -18.49 10.22 2.82
CA ILE A 224 -19.47 9.23 2.38
C ILE A 224 -20.71 9.23 3.29
N LEU A 225 -20.52 9.21 4.62
CA LEU A 225 -21.61 9.22 5.59
C LEU A 225 -22.46 10.49 5.51
N GLU A 226 -21.86 11.66 5.28
CA GLU A 226 -22.61 12.91 5.06
C GLU A 226 -23.51 12.79 3.83
N LYS A 227 -23.00 12.22 2.72
CA LYS A 227 -23.83 12.03 1.52
C LYS A 227 -24.97 11.03 1.73
N LEU A 228 -24.69 9.94 2.45
CA LEU A 228 -25.69 8.95 2.80
C LEU A 228 -26.74 9.52 3.76
N ALA A 229 -26.36 10.41 4.69
CA ALA A 229 -27.31 11.05 5.60
C ALA A 229 -28.26 12.00 4.87
N GLU A 230 -27.82 12.67 3.79
CA GLU A 230 -28.70 13.48 2.92
C GLU A 230 -29.70 12.60 2.15
N ASN A 231 -29.23 11.45 1.65
CA ASN A 231 -30.02 10.52 0.83
C ASN A 231 -29.88 9.09 1.38
N PRO A 232 -30.59 8.76 2.47
CA PRO A 232 -30.46 7.45 3.11
C PRO A 232 -30.78 6.30 2.15
N PRO A 233 -29.88 5.31 2.02
CA PRO A 233 -30.16 4.13 1.22
C PRO A 233 -31.19 3.24 1.91
N SER A 234 -31.83 2.36 1.14
CA SER A 234 -32.69 1.31 1.71
C SER A 234 -31.90 0.11 2.26
N THR A 235 -30.58 0.07 2.05
CA THR A 235 -29.69 -1.01 2.44
C THR A 235 -28.93 -0.66 3.72
N ALA A 236 -28.45 -1.68 4.43
CA ALA A 236 -27.70 -1.48 5.67
C ALA A 236 -26.33 -0.83 5.39
N VAL A 237 -25.87 0.01 6.32
CA VAL A 237 -24.53 0.61 6.28
C VAL A 237 -23.87 0.30 7.62
N HIS A 238 -22.73 -0.38 7.60
CA HIS A 238 -21.95 -0.68 8.80
C HIS A 238 -20.53 -0.13 8.67
N LEU A 239 -20.03 0.54 9.70
CA LEU A 239 -18.65 1.04 9.76
C LEU A 239 -17.85 0.35 10.86
N ILE A 240 -16.64 -0.10 10.54
CA ILE A 240 -15.65 -0.57 11.51
C ILE A 240 -14.46 0.36 11.51
N TYR A 241 -14.17 0.96 12.66
CA TYR A 241 -13.07 1.90 12.83
C TYR A 241 -11.89 1.28 13.59
N GLY A 242 -10.80 1.02 12.88
CA GLY A 242 -9.55 0.48 13.43
C GLY A 242 -8.55 1.57 13.83
N LEU A 243 -8.02 1.46 15.04
CA LEU A 243 -7.01 2.37 15.59
C LEU A 243 -5.83 1.61 16.17
N THR A 244 -4.69 2.29 16.31
CA THR A 244 -3.52 1.72 16.98
C THR A 244 -3.53 2.05 18.47
N ARG A 245 -3.54 3.33 18.83
CA ARG A 245 -3.37 3.79 20.22
C ARG A 245 -4.68 4.29 20.82
N GLU A 246 -4.83 4.13 22.13
CA GLU A 246 -5.88 4.68 22.97
C GLU A 246 -6.03 6.19 22.77
N ALA A 247 -4.89 6.88 22.75
CA ALA A 247 -4.85 8.33 22.56
C ALA A 247 -5.43 8.74 21.20
N ASP A 248 -5.44 7.87 20.19
CA ASP A 248 -5.93 8.18 18.85
C ASP A 248 -7.44 7.91 18.67
N ILE A 249 -8.14 7.43 19.70
CA ILE A 249 -9.60 7.22 19.69
C ILE A 249 -10.31 8.57 19.67
N VAL A 250 -10.49 9.10 18.47
CA VAL A 250 -11.15 10.39 18.21
C VAL A 250 -12.28 10.23 17.20
N GLY A 251 -13.12 11.25 17.05
CA GLY A 251 -14.18 11.24 16.03
C GLY A 251 -15.42 10.37 16.36
N LEU A 252 -15.46 9.73 17.53
CA LEU A 252 -16.63 8.93 17.96
C LEU A 252 -17.91 9.76 18.04
N ASP A 253 -17.82 11.02 18.46
CA ASP A 253 -18.99 11.92 18.52
C ASP A 253 -19.51 12.29 17.13
N TRP A 254 -18.65 12.30 16.11
CA TRP A 254 -19.07 12.48 14.72
C TRP A 254 -19.84 11.24 14.22
N LEU A 255 -19.35 10.04 14.52
CA LEU A 255 -20.04 8.79 14.19
C LEU A 255 -21.40 8.69 14.89
N ARG A 256 -21.48 9.04 16.17
CA ARG A 256 -22.76 9.13 16.92
C ARG A 256 -23.74 10.13 16.27
N ALA A 257 -23.24 11.25 15.76
CA ALA A 257 -24.08 12.21 15.07
C ALA A 257 -24.66 11.64 13.77
N TYR A 258 -23.92 10.79 13.05
CA TYR A 258 -24.43 10.09 11.87
C TYR A 258 -25.39 8.96 12.21
N GLU A 259 -25.14 8.21 13.29
CA GLU A 259 -26.08 7.20 13.80
C GLU A 259 -27.47 7.79 14.06
N ALA A 260 -27.53 9.04 14.56
CA ALA A 260 -28.79 9.74 14.76
C ALA A 260 -29.47 10.23 13.45
N LYS A 261 -28.69 10.46 12.39
CA LYS A 261 -29.17 11.03 11.12
C LYS A 261 -29.48 9.99 10.04
N LEU A 262 -28.78 8.85 10.06
CA LEU A 262 -28.80 7.83 9.00
C LEU A 262 -29.50 6.56 9.51
N PRO A 263 -30.77 6.33 9.14
CA PRO A 263 -31.50 5.13 9.57
C PRO A 263 -30.78 3.85 9.14
N GLY A 264 -30.59 2.92 10.08
CA GLY A 264 -29.94 1.64 9.80
C GLY A 264 -28.42 1.69 9.72
N PHE A 265 -27.80 2.86 9.96
CA PHE A 265 -26.36 2.94 10.17
C PHE A 265 -25.98 2.37 11.53
N THR A 266 -24.99 1.50 11.53
CA THR A 266 -24.35 0.99 12.74
C THR A 266 -22.84 1.13 12.61
N TRP A 267 -22.15 1.23 13.74
CA TRP A 267 -20.70 1.35 13.72
C TRP A 267 -20.09 0.73 14.97
N ASP A 268 -18.89 0.18 14.80
CA ASP A 268 -18.06 -0.38 15.86
C ASP A 268 -16.62 0.13 15.71
N TYR A 269 -15.83 0.01 16.77
CA TYR A 269 -14.42 0.38 16.73
C TYR A 269 -13.54 -0.57 17.55
N ILE A 270 -12.30 -0.69 17.11
CA ILE A 270 -11.31 -1.61 17.67
C ILE A 270 -9.95 -0.93 17.72
N ALA A 271 -9.21 -1.13 18.81
CA ALA A 271 -7.85 -0.61 18.96
C ALA A 271 -6.86 -1.72 19.27
N SER A 272 -5.65 -1.66 18.71
CA SER A 272 -4.65 -2.73 18.89
C SER A 272 -3.75 -2.55 20.13
N GLU A 273 -3.73 -1.37 20.75
CA GLU A 273 -2.93 -1.11 21.95
C GLU A 273 -3.41 -1.95 23.16
N PRO A 274 -2.49 -2.67 23.84
CA PRO A 274 -2.83 -3.42 25.04
C PRO A 274 -3.40 -2.53 26.15
N GLY A 275 -4.54 -2.93 26.72
CA GLY A 275 -5.19 -2.19 27.80
C GLY A 275 -6.04 -1.00 27.33
N THR A 276 -6.32 -0.90 26.03
CA THR A 276 -7.27 0.08 25.47
C THR A 276 -8.65 0.00 26.13
N SER A 277 -9.34 1.14 26.18
CA SER A 277 -10.74 1.24 26.60
C SER A 277 -11.73 0.92 25.47
N ALA A 278 -11.25 0.65 24.25
CA ALA A 278 -12.10 0.25 23.13
C ALA A 278 -12.91 -1.02 23.45
N PRO A 279 -14.15 -1.16 22.93
CA PRO A 279 -14.99 -2.34 23.12
C PRO A 279 -14.32 -3.64 22.66
N HIS A 280 -13.42 -3.52 21.69
CA HIS A 280 -12.66 -4.61 21.12
C HIS A 280 -11.17 -4.27 21.11
N THR A 281 -10.32 -5.28 21.30
CA THR A 281 -8.86 -5.17 21.19
C THR A 281 -8.36 -5.99 20.01
N GLY A 282 -7.60 -5.38 19.10
CA GLY A 282 -7.01 -6.06 17.94
C GLY A 282 -7.15 -5.29 16.62
N TYR A 283 -7.51 -5.99 15.54
CA TYR A 283 -7.57 -5.46 14.17
C TYR A 283 -8.96 -5.64 13.54
N VAL A 284 -9.32 -4.76 12.61
CA VAL A 284 -10.69 -4.69 12.04
C VAL A 284 -11.24 -6.02 11.54
N THR A 285 -10.40 -6.88 10.96
CA THR A 285 -10.80 -8.19 10.42
C THR A 285 -11.41 -9.11 11.49
N GLN A 286 -11.05 -8.93 12.75
CA GLN A 286 -11.50 -9.78 13.86
C GLN A 286 -12.94 -9.48 14.31
N ILE A 287 -13.50 -8.34 13.91
CA ILE A 287 -14.88 -7.92 14.25
C ILE A 287 -15.77 -7.75 13.01
N ILE A 288 -15.30 -8.21 11.85
CA ILE A 288 -16.18 -8.40 10.68
C ILE A 288 -17.03 -9.64 10.93
N GLU A 289 -18.34 -9.45 11.09
CA GLU A 289 -19.30 -10.55 11.25
C GLU A 289 -19.90 -10.98 9.90
N PRO A 290 -20.36 -12.24 9.74
CA PRO A 290 -20.99 -12.70 8.51
C PRO A 290 -22.15 -11.83 8.01
N LYS A 291 -22.92 -11.23 8.93
CA LYS A 291 -24.03 -10.32 8.59
C LYS A 291 -23.57 -9.04 7.87
N HIS A 292 -22.31 -8.61 8.09
CA HIS A 292 -21.73 -7.45 7.41
C HIS A 292 -21.36 -7.76 5.96
N LEU A 293 -21.09 -9.04 5.67
CA LEU A 293 -20.65 -9.50 4.35
C LEU A 293 -21.82 -9.88 3.43
N ASN A 294 -23.01 -10.09 4.00
CA ASN A 294 -24.24 -10.41 3.27
C ASN A 294 -24.04 -11.52 2.21
N ASP A 295 -23.39 -12.61 2.61
CA ASP A 295 -23.04 -13.75 1.74
C ASP A 295 -22.29 -13.35 0.44
N GLY A 296 -21.51 -12.27 0.49
CA GLY A 296 -20.76 -11.71 -0.63
C GLY A 296 -21.47 -10.58 -1.38
N ASP A 297 -22.79 -10.40 -1.21
CA ASP A 297 -23.53 -9.28 -1.82
C ASP A 297 -23.40 -8.00 -0.98
N VAL A 298 -22.17 -7.50 -0.90
CA VAL A 298 -21.78 -6.29 -0.17
C VAL A 298 -20.82 -5.44 -1.00
N ASP A 299 -20.92 -4.11 -0.88
CA ASP A 299 -19.87 -3.21 -1.35
C ASP A 299 -18.99 -2.81 -0.16
N ILE A 300 -17.71 -3.16 -0.22
CA ILE A 300 -16.73 -2.83 0.82
C ILE A 300 -15.96 -1.59 0.40
N TYR A 301 -15.85 -0.62 1.31
CA TYR A 301 -15.04 0.59 1.16
C TYR A 301 -14.00 0.63 2.28
N LEU A 302 -12.72 0.59 1.92
CA LEU A 302 -11.62 0.53 2.88
C LEU A 302 -10.64 1.68 2.68
N CYS A 303 -10.45 2.52 3.69
CA CYS A 303 -9.43 3.56 3.66
C CYS A 303 -8.53 3.50 4.90
N GLY A 304 -7.22 3.50 4.69
CA GLY A 304 -6.27 3.40 5.79
C GLY A 304 -4.81 3.30 5.34
N PRO A 305 -3.91 2.97 6.28
CA PRO A 305 -2.51 2.76 5.97
C PRO A 305 -2.32 1.48 5.12
N PRO A 306 -1.33 1.41 4.22
CA PRO A 306 -1.12 0.26 3.34
C PRO A 306 -1.11 -1.11 4.03
N PRO A 307 -0.49 -1.30 5.22
CA PRO A 307 -0.53 -2.57 5.93
C PRO A 307 -1.96 -3.05 6.28
N MET A 308 -2.87 -2.13 6.61
CA MET A 308 -4.26 -2.47 6.90
C MET A 308 -5.00 -2.90 5.64
N VAL A 309 -4.80 -2.17 4.53
CA VAL A 309 -5.42 -2.48 3.24
C VAL A 309 -5.01 -3.88 2.78
N ASN A 310 -3.72 -4.18 2.88
CA ASN A 310 -3.16 -5.48 2.51
C ASN A 310 -3.66 -6.59 3.42
N ALA A 311 -3.74 -6.35 4.74
CA ALA A 311 -4.25 -7.33 5.70
C ALA A 311 -5.72 -7.69 5.46
N VAL A 312 -6.58 -6.71 5.16
CA VAL A 312 -7.99 -6.97 4.84
C VAL A 312 -8.13 -7.73 3.53
N SER A 313 -7.37 -7.36 2.48
CA SER A 313 -7.38 -8.08 1.21
C SER A 313 -6.97 -9.55 1.40
N ARG A 314 -5.85 -9.81 2.08
CA ARG A 314 -5.38 -11.18 2.38
C ARG A 314 -6.39 -11.96 3.21
N TRP A 315 -7.08 -11.31 4.15
CA TRP A 315 -8.10 -11.94 4.96
C TRP A 315 -9.32 -12.35 4.13
N LEU A 316 -9.80 -11.49 3.22
CA LEU A 316 -10.89 -11.84 2.29
C LEU A 316 -10.52 -13.07 1.44
N ASP A 317 -9.30 -13.10 0.92
CA ASP A 317 -8.78 -14.23 0.13
C ASP A 317 -8.70 -15.52 0.97
N THR A 318 -8.16 -15.43 2.19
CA THR A 318 -8.00 -16.56 3.11
C THR A 318 -9.34 -17.18 3.51
N GLU A 319 -10.34 -16.34 3.77
CA GLU A 319 -11.69 -16.77 4.14
C GLU A 319 -12.56 -17.16 2.92
N GLY A 320 -12.05 -16.99 1.69
CA GLY A 320 -12.77 -17.27 0.46
C GLY A 320 -13.97 -16.34 0.23
N ILE A 321 -13.92 -15.12 0.75
CA ILE A 321 -14.99 -14.13 0.64
C ILE A 321 -14.78 -13.29 -0.62
N GLN A 322 -15.77 -13.31 -1.51
CA GLN A 322 -15.80 -12.45 -2.70
C GLN A 322 -16.90 -11.40 -2.56
N PRO A 323 -16.58 -10.16 -2.16
CA PRO A 323 -17.56 -9.08 -2.15
C PRO A 323 -17.97 -8.73 -3.57
N ALA A 324 -19.17 -8.18 -3.74
CA ALA A 324 -19.66 -7.71 -5.03
C ALA A 324 -18.76 -6.59 -5.58
N ASN A 325 -18.30 -5.68 -4.72
CA ASN A 325 -17.25 -4.73 -5.02
C ASN A 325 -16.34 -4.48 -3.82
N PHE A 326 -15.05 -4.26 -4.08
CA PHE A 326 -14.05 -3.90 -3.08
C PHE A 326 -13.31 -2.64 -3.53
N TYR A 327 -13.64 -1.50 -2.91
CA TYR A 327 -13.02 -0.21 -3.16
C TYR A 327 -12.06 0.11 -2.03
N PHE A 328 -10.85 0.59 -2.36
CA PHE A 328 -9.89 0.98 -1.34
C PHE A 328 -9.09 2.22 -1.68
N GLU A 329 -8.58 2.87 -0.63
CA GLU A 329 -7.64 3.97 -0.70
C GLU A 329 -6.49 3.77 0.30
N ARG A 330 -5.25 3.99 -0.15
CA ARG A 330 -4.03 3.83 0.65
C ARG A 330 -3.45 5.21 0.96
N PHE A 331 -3.25 5.51 2.23
CA PHE A 331 -2.52 6.72 2.64
C PHE A 331 -1.02 6.46 2.68
N ALA A 332 -0.39 6.52 1.51
CA ALA A 332 1.05 6.38 1.36
C ALA A 332 1.78 7.71 1.69
N PRO A 333 2.95 7.69 2.34
CA PRO A 333 3.82 8.86 2.43
C PRO A 333 4.29 9.25 1.02
N LYS A 334 4.18 10.54 0.64
CA LYS A 334 4.93 11.05 -0.54
C LYS A 334 6.42 11.07 -0.18
N GLU A 335 7.22 10.26 -0.86
CA GLU A 335 8.69 10.40 -0.85
C GLU A 335 9.09 11.80 -1.35
N ALA A 336 10.23 12.31 -0.88
CA ALA A 336 10.84 13.50 -1.45
C ALA A 336 11.45 13.13 -2.80
N THR A 337 10.71 13.31 -3.90
CA THR A 337 11.31 13.34 -5.23
C THR A 337 12.26 14.55 -5.26
N GLY A 338 13.56 14.29 -5.15
CA GLY A 338 14.60 15.29 -5.35
C GLY A 338 14.55 15.78 -6.79
N GLY A 339 13.90 16.91 -7.01
CA GLY A 339 13.88 17.59 -8.30
C GLY A 339 14.86 18.75 -8.29
N ASP A 340 15.96 18.63 -9.04
CA ASP A 340 16.61 19.74 -9.70
C ASP A 340 17.27 19.25 -11.01
N ALA A 341 16.80 19.82 -12.13
CA ALA A 341 17.39 19.93 -13.47
C ALA A 341 17.73 18.60 -14.23
N GLU A 342 17.34 18.34 -15.49
CA GLU A 342 17.13 19.18 -16.67
C GLU A 342 16.14 18.45 -17.61
N THR A 343 15.01 19.07 -17.98
CA THR A 343 14.24 18.64 -19.16
C THR A 343 14.71 19.45 -20.37
N GLY A 344 15.75 18.94 -21.02
CA GLY A 344 16.11 19.33 -22.39
C GLY A 344 15.24 18.57 -23.40
N ALA A 345 14.58 19.31 -24.29
CA ALA A 345 13.75 18.79 -25.38
C ALA A 345 14.48 17.78 -26.31
N PRO A 346 13.75 16.90 -27.02
CA PRO A 346 14.32 15.76 -27.73
C PRO A 346 14.81 16.11 -29.15
N ALA A 347 15.83 15.40 -29.62
CA ALA A 347 16.20 15.28 -31.05
C ALA A 347 16.98 13.94 -31.26
N PRO A 348 17.12 13.42 -32.49
CA PRO A 348 16.24 12.40 -33.05
C PRO A 348 16.94 11.04 -33.33
N ALA A 349 16.11 10.05 -33.67
CA ALA A 349 16.43 8.67 -33.99
C ALA A 349 17.43 8.47 -35.14
N GLU A 350 18.35 7.51 -34.99
CA GLU A 350 18.88 6.73 -36.10
C GLU A 350 19.28 5.30 -35.70
N LYS A 351 18.69 4.35 -36.45
CA LYS A 351 19.13 3.00 -36.85
C LYS A 351 18.67 1.76 -36.07
N ILE A 352 17.78 1.09 -36.82
CA ILE A 352 17.19 -0.25 -36.77
C ILE A 352 18.26 -1.35 -36.93
N GLU A 353 18.01 -2.53 -36.34
CA GLU A 353 18.01 -3.89 -36.96
C GLU A 353 17.99 -4.93 -35.82
N ALA A 354 16.84 -5.56 -35.56
CA ALA A 354 16.32 -6.78 -36.21
C ALA A 354 16.99 -8.05 -35.68
N GLU A 355 16.22 -8.88 -34.98
CA GLU A 355 16.02 -10.30 -35.30
C GLU A 355 15.01 -10.88 -34.29
N GLY A 356 13.88 -11.36 -34.81
CA GLY A 356 12.91 -12.10 -34.02
C GLY A 356 13.28 -13.57 -33.95
N ASP A 357 12.65 -14.28 -33.01
CA ASP A 357 12.29 -15.66 -33.29
C ASP A 357 10.94 -16.01 -32.68
N THR A 358 10.18 -16.74 -33.48
CA THR A 358 8.84 -17.24 -33.22
C THR A 358 8.89 -18.46 -32.29
N MET A 359 8.08 -18.49 -31.24
CA MET A 359 7.77 -19.73 -30.53
C MET A 359 6.26 -19.93 -30.37
N SER A 360 5.90 -21.20 -30.53
CA SER A 360 4.61 -21.73 -30.94
C SER A 360 3.53 -21.70 -29.85
N ARG A 361 2.33 -21.30 -30.29
CA ARG A 361 1.04 -21.37 -29.60
C ARG A 361 0.59 -22.82 -29.50
N GLY A 362 0.76 -23.43 -28.33
CA GLY A 362 0.21 -24.76 -28.07
C GLY A 362 0.67 -25.36 -26.75
N GLU A 363 -0.04 -25.01 -25.67
CA GLU A 363 -0.30 -25.80 -24.44
C GLU A 363 -0.62 -24.83 -23.29
N ALA A 364 -1.88 -24.35 -23.24
CA ALA A 364 -2.41 -23.66 -22.07
C ALA A 364 -3.93 -23.91 -21.98
N VAL A 365 -4.30 -25.19 -21.87
CA VAL A 365 -5.61 -25.61 -21.39
C VAL A 365 -5.38 -26.85 -20.52
N SER A 366 -5.24 -26.63 -19.20
CA SER A 366 -5.17 -27.59 -18.08
C SER A 366 -4.26 -26.92 -17.05
N SER A 367 -4.65 -26.55 -15.84
CA SER A 367 -5.54 -27.19 -14.88
C SER A 367 -5.86 -26.19 -13.77
N LEU A 368 -7.15 -26.01 -13.44
CA LEU A 368 -7.59 -25.47 -12.16
C LEU A 368 -7.44 -26.57 -11.11
N GLU A 369 -6.50 -26.41 -10.19
CA GLU A 369 -6.50 -27.09 -8.90
C GLU A 369 -6.28 -26.04 -7.79
N THR A 370 -7.20 -26.02 -6.85
CA THR A 370 -7.10 -25.30 -5.59
C THR A 370 -5.94 -25.83 -4.74
N GLY A 371 -5.00 -24.96 -4.34
CA GLY A 371 -4.18 -25.13 -3.14
C GLY A 371 -2.68 -25.35 -3.31
N ARG A 372 -1.90 -24.25 -3.34
CA ARG A 372 -0.58 -24.02 -2.71
C ARG A 372 -0.04 -22.67 -3.21
N LEU A 373 0.42 -21.81 -2.30
CA LEU A 373 1.25 -20.67 -2.66
C LEU A 373 2.60 -21.24 -3.11
N ASP A 374 2.76 -21.48 -4.41
CA ASP A 374 4.03 -21.88 -5.01
C ASP A 374 4.88 -20.62 -5.23
N PHE A 375 5.63 -20.20 -4.20
CA PHE A 375 6.77 -19.30 -4.43
C PHE A 375 7.91 -20.12 -5.02
N ARG A 376 8.51 -19.59 -6.09
CA ARG A 376 9.58 -20.28 -6.82
C ARG A 376 10.92 -20.10 -6.08
N LYS A 377 11.91 -20.92 -6.41
CA LYS A 377 13.25 -20.80 -5.83
C LYS A 377 13.86 -19.43 -6.12
N GLU A 378 13.59 -18.92 -7.32
CA GLU A 378 14.05 -17.62 -7.79
C GLU A 378 13.54 -16.48 -6.90
N ASP A 379 12.30 -16.57 -6.42
CA ASP A 379 11.68 -15.58 -5.54
C ASP A 379 12.34 -15.60 -4.14
N SER A 380 12.73 -16.79 -3.65
CA SER A 380 13.48 -16.91 -2.40
C SER A 380 14.93 -16.43 -2.52
N PHE A 381 15.56 -16.65 -3.67
CA PHE A 381 16.93 -16.18 -3.91
C PHE A 381 17.01 -14.66 -3.96
N ALA A 382 16.04 -14.01 -4.61
CA ALA A 382 15.95 -12.55 -4.67
C ALA A 382 15.82 -11.92 -3.27
N GLN A 383 14.97 -12.51 -2.41
CA GLN A 383 14.79 -12.07 -1.03
C GLN A 383 16.06 -12.25 -0.18
N LEU A 384 16.75 -13.38 -0.32
CA LEU A 384 18.02 -13.64 0.36
C LEU A 384 19.17 -12.76 -0.15
N ASP A 385 19.19 -12.42 -1.45
CA ASP A 385 20.14 -11.45 -2.02
C ASP A 385 19.90 -10.04 -1.52
N ALA A 386 18.64 -9.60 -1.48
CA ALA A 386 18.26 -8.31 -0.92
C ALA A 386 18.64 -8.21 0.55
N ARG A 387 18.38 -9.27 1.34
CA ARG A 387 18.80 -9.37 2.74
C ARG A 387 20.31 -9.27 2.91
N MET A 388 21.08 -10.01 2.11
CA MET A 388 22.54 -9.93 2.11
C MET A 388 23.03 -8.50 1.85
N GLY A 389 22.45 -7.80 0.86
CA GLY A 389 22.80 -6.41 0.55
C GLY A 389 22.57 -5.47 1.73
N LEU A 390 21.41 -5.60 2.39
CA LEU A 390 21.06 -4.83 3.59
C LEU A 390 21.97 -5.17 4.77
N GLU A 391 22.28 -6.45 4.99
CA GLU A 391 23.15 -6.91 6.06
C GLU A 391 24.59 -6.43 5.90
N LEU A 392 25.11 -6.44 4.67
CA LEU A 392 26.41 -5.84 4.37
C LEU A 392 26.40 -4.34 4.65
N ALA A 393 25.34 -3.62 4.27
CA ALA A 393 25.21 -2.19 4.50
C ALA A 393 25.13 -1.83 6.00
N VAL A 394 24.27 -2.53 6.76
CA VAL A 394 24.12 -2.27 8.20
C VAL A 394 25.37 -2.69 8.99
N SER A 395 26.06 -3.74 8.54
CA SER A 395 27.33 -4.19 9.14
C SER A 395 28.42 -3.14 9.02
N GLU A 396 28.51 -2.44 7.88
CA GLU A 396 29.45 -1.31 7.70
C GLU A 396 29.17 -0.16 8.67
N LEU A 397 27.91 0.06 9.03
CA LEU A 397 27.51 1.10 9.98
C LEU A 397 27.79 0.73 11.44
N LEU A 398 27.77 -0.57 11.76
CA LEU A 398 27.84 -1.09 13.13
C LEU A 398 29.20 -1.62 13.55
N LEU A 399 30.07 -1.99 12.60
CA LEU A 399 31.37 -2.60 12.90
C LEU A 399 32.22 -1.69 13.80
N GLY A 400 32.66 -2.23 14.93
CA GLY A 400 33.41 -1.48 15.95
C GLY A 400 32.58 -0.47 16.76
N ARG A 401 31.25 -0.43 16.59
CA ARG A 401 30.33 0.48 17.30
C ARG A 401 29.37 -0.22 18.27
N LEU A 402 29.23 -1.54 18.19
CA LEU A 402 28.42 -2.32 19.13
C LEU A 402 29.06 -2.35 20.52
N SER A 403 28.26 -2.14 21.57
CA SER A 403 28.68 -2.30 22.95
C SER A 403 28.88 -3.79 23.30
N GLY A 404 29.65 -4.07 24.36
CA GLY A 404 29.82 -5.43 24.84
C GLY A 404 28.53 -6.11 25.31
N GLU A 405 27.51 -5.33 25.71
CA GLU A 405 26.17 -5.86 26.00
C GLU A 405 25.42 -6.23 24.72
N GLN A 406 25.48 -5.36 23.71
CA GLN A 406 24.86 -5.62 22.42
C GLN A 406 25.48 -6.84 21.71
N LEU A 407 26.80 -7.03 21.81
CA LEU A 407 27.49 -8.21 21.27
C LEU A 407 27.06 -9.50 21.99
N ARG A 408 26.92 -9.46 23.33
CA ARG A 408 26.41 -10.61 24.09
C ARG A 408 24.97 -10.95 23.74
N GLN A 409 24.11 -9.96 23.51
CA GLN A 409 22.74 -10.21 23.06
C GLN A 409 22.73 -10.79 21.66
N PHE A 410 23.56 -10.27 20.75
CA PHE A 410 23.67 -10.78 19.39
C PHE A 410 24.09 -12.25 19.37
N ARG A 411 25.07 -12.62 20.22
CA ARG A 411 25.50 -14.00 20.41
C ARG A 411 24.38 -14.92 20.90
N ARG A 412 23.57 -14.47 21.88
CA ARG A 412 22.45 -15.26 22.39
C ARG A 412 21.40 -15.56 21.31
N LEU A 413 21.15 -14.61 20.40
CA LEU A 413 20.21 -14.80 19.31
C LEU A 413 20.73 -15.83 18.28
N ALA A 414 22.03 -15.81 17.98
CA ALA A 414 22.67 -16.83 17.15
C ALA A 414 22.58 -18.24 17.78
N GLU A 415 22.88 -18.33 19.08
CA GLU A 415 22.78 -19.59 19.85
C GLU A 415 21.33 -20.10 19.92
N ALA A 416 20.35 -19.20 20.05
CA ALA A 416 18.93 -19.56 20.07
C ALA A 416 18.47 -20.21 18.75
N THR A 417 18.92 -19.69 17.61
CA THR A 417 18.62 -20.28 16.29
C THR A 417 19.21 -21.69 16.15
N THR A 418 20.39 -21.92 16.73
CA THR A 418 21.05 -23.23 16.70
C THR A 418 20.28 -24.30 17.50
N ALA A 419 19.50 -23.89 18.51
CA ALA A 419 18.75 -24.82 19.36
C ALA A 419 17.63 -25.57 18.61
N SER A 420 17.16 -25.01 17.49
CA SER A 420 16.10 -25.60 16.65
C SER A 420 16.64 -26.51 15.53
N VAL A 421 17.94 -26.86 15.58
CA VAL A 421 18.60 -27.73 14.61
C VAL A 421 19.29 -28.90 15.33
N ALA A 422 19.01 -30.13 14.89
CA ALA A 422 19.68 -31.32 15.41
C ALA A 422 19.98 -32.31 14.27
N GLY A 423 21.22 -32.82 14.22
CA GLY A 423 21.63 -33.81 13.22
C GLY A 423 21.59 -33.31 11.77
N GLY A 424 21.77 -32.01 11.54
CA GLY A 424 21.72 -31.39 10.20
C GLY A 424 20.29 -31.19 9.67
N SER A 425 19.29 -31.14 10.55
CA SER A 425 17.90 -30.92 10.17
C SER A 425 17.17 -30.04 11.18
N ILE A 426 16.20 -29.29 10.69
CA ILE A 426 15.33 -28.43 11.51
C ILE A 426 14.41 -29.30 12.34
N THR A 427 14.45 -29.16 13.67
CA THR A 427 13.59 -29.90 14.60
C THR A 427 12.29 -29.17 14.92
N ASP A 428 12.31 -27.84 14.85
CA ASP A 428 11.16 -26.98 15.09
C ASP A 428 11.16 -25.82 14.07
N PRO A 429 10.37 -25.91 12.99
CA PRO A 429 10.37 -24.92 11.91
C PRO A 429 9.87 -23.54 12.32
N GLU A 430 8.85 -23.47 13.17
CA GLU A 430 8.26 -22.21 13.62
C GLU A 430 9.24 -21.48 14.53
N GLU A 431 9.84 -22.20 15.48
CA GLU A 431 10.86 -21.64 16.36
C GLU A 431 12.15 -21.28 15.58
N PHE A 432 12.55 -22.08 14.59
CA PHE A 432 13.69 -21.76 13.73
C PHE A 432 13.47 -20.47 12.93
N ALA A 433 12.30 -20.31 12.28
CA ALA A 433 11.99 -19.10 11.51
C ALA A 433 11.96 -17.85 12.40
N ARG A 434 11.33 -17.96 13.58
CA ARG A 434 11.25 -16.87 14.57
C ARG A 434 12.63 -16.45 15.07
N THR A 435 13.44 -17.40 15.55
CA THR A 435 14.77 -17.11 16.10
C THR A 435 15.75 -16.62 15.03
N ASN A 436 15.63 -17.12 13.79
CA ASN A 436 16.41 -16.64 12.65
C ASN A 436 16.08 -15.17 12.35
N GLU A 437 14.79 -14.83 12.27
CA GLU A 437 14.36 -13.45 12.05
C GLU A 437 14.86 -12.53 13.16
N GLU A 438 14.73 -12.92 14.44
CA GLU A 438 15.21 -12.15 15.59
C GLU A 438 16.72 -11.90 15.51
N PHE A 439 17.51 -12.89 15.11
CA PHE A 439 18.96 -12.74 14.92
C PHE A 439 19.30 -11.70 13.85
N HIS A 440 18.63 -11.78 12.69
CA HIS A 440 18.95 -10.92 11.54
C HIS A 440 18.38 -9.50 11.69
N GLU A 441 17.16 -9.36 12.23
CA GLU A 441 16.53 -8.07 12.51
C GLU A 441 17.31 -7.25 13.55
N TYR A 442 17.96 -7.93 14.50
CA TYR A 442 18.67 -7.29 15.59
C TYR A 442 19.69 -6.25 15.14
N LEU A 443 20.46 -6.51 14.07
CA LEU A 443 21.41 -5.55 13.52
C LEU A 443 20.71 -4.26 13.05
N PHE A 444 19.54 -4.39 12.43
CA PHE A 444 18.77 -3.23 11.97
C PHE A 444 18.17 -2.44 13.13
N MET A 445 17.71 -3.15 14.18
CA MET A 445 17.22 -2.50 15.39
C MET A 445 18.32 -1.70 16.10
N VAL A 446 19.51 -2.27 16.27
CA VAL A 446 20.61 -1.58 16.98
C VAL A 446 21.32 -0.54 16.14
N CYS A 447 21.15 -0.56 14.81
CA CYS A 447 21.62 0.50 13.91
C CYS A 447 20.87 1.82 14.11
N ASP A 448 19.68 1.78 14.71
CA ASP A 448 18.82 2.95 14.94
C ASP A 448 18.56 3.75 13.64
N ASN A 449 18.48 3.05 12.51
CA ASN A 449 18.13 3.61 11.22
C ASN A 449 16.76 3.06 10.79
N PRO A 450 15.68 3.86 10.89
CA PRO A 450 14.32 3.39 10.64
C PRO A 450 14.12 2.94 9.19
N MET A 451 14.84 3.54 8.24
CA MET A 451 14.74 3.15 6.83
C MET A 451 15.35 1.77 6.59
N LEU A 452 16.53 1.49 7.16
CA LEU A 452 17.15 0.16 7.01
C LEU A 452 16.34 -0.93 7.71
N LEU A 453 15.76 -0.63 8.87
CA LEU A 453 14.88 -1.55 9.58
C LEU A 453 13.59 -1.81 8.79
N GLU A 454 12.99 -0.78 8.20
CA GLU A 454 11.81 -0.96 7.35
C GLU A 454 12.14 -1.72 6.07
N SER A 455 13.26 -1.44 5.41
CA SER A 455 13.72 -2.19 4.24
C SER A 455 13.93 -3.67 4.56
N TYR A 456 14.50 -3.99 5.72
CA TYR A 456 14.63 -5.39 6.17
C TYR A 456 13.26 -6.03 6.41
N ARG A 457 12.34 -5.34 7.12
CA ARG A 457 10.99 -5.84 7.44
C ARG A 457 10.08 -6.03 6.23
N ARG A 458 10.40 -5.42 5.09
CA ARG A 458 9.69 -5.64 3.81
C ARG A 458 10.11 -6.94 3.14
N LEU A 459 11.16 -7.61 3.60
CA LEU A 459 11.58 -8.89 3.07
C LEU A 459 10.71 -10.02 3.64
N ASP A 460 10.19 -10.88 2.77
CA ASP A 460 9.29 -11.98 3.14
C ASP A 460 10.05 -13.26 3.54
N VAL A 461 11.33 -13.15 3.94
CA VAL A 461 12.19 -14.32 4.24
C VAL A 461 11.59 -15.19 5.36
N HIS A 462 11.05 -14.59 6.42
CA HIS A 462 10.37 -15.34 7.49
C HIS A 462 9.16 -16.12 6.96
N ALA A 463 8.28 -15.45 6.21
CA ALA A 463 7.07 -16.06 5.67
C ALA A 463 7.41 -17.21 4.69
N GLN A 464 8.44 -17.04 3.87
CA GLN A 464 8.93 -18.09 2.98
C GLN A 464 9.51 -19.28 3.76
N MET A 465 10.29 -19.05 4.82
CA MET A 465 10.80 -20.12 5.68
C MET A 465 9.66 -20.87 6.38
N ALA A 466 8.69 -20.14 6.95
CA ALA A 466 7.51 -20.73 7.60
C ALA A 466 6.67 -21.57 6.62
N ALA A 467 6.58 -21.14 5.36
CA ALA A 467 5.87 -21.86 4.33
C ALA A 467 6.68 -23.02 3.71
N ALA A 468 8.00 -22.97 3.71
CA ALA A 468 8.86 -23.99 3.10
C ALA A 468 9.30 -25.09 4.07
N PHE A 469 9.57 -24.75 5.33
CA PHE A 469 10.20 -25.66 6.28
C PHE A 469 9.18 -26.52 7.03
N GLU A 470 9.57 -27.77 7.26
CA GLU A 470 8.84 -28.75 8.05
C GLU A 470 9.81 -29.45 9.01
N SER A 471 9.27 -30.12 10.03
CA SER A 471 10.12 -30.88 10.95
C SER A 471 10.87 -31.97 10.17
N GLY A 472 12.20 -31.95 10.23
CA GLY A 472 13.07 -32.84 9.47
C GLY A 472 13.55 -32.28 8.13
N THR A 473 13.22 -31.02 7.79
CA THR A 473 13.83 -30.33 6.64
C THR A 473 15.35 -30.32 6.81
N PRO A 474 16.12 -30.87 5.84
CA PRO A 474 17.56 -30.79 5.85
C PRO A 474 17.99 -29.32 5.80
N ILE A 475 18.92 -28.94 6.66
CA ILE A 475 19.56 -27.64 6.62
C ILE A 475 21.03 -27.85 6.30
N PHE A 476 21.61 -26.97 5.50
CA PHE A 476 23.06 -26.94 5.38
C PHE A 476 23.64 -26.62 6.76
N GLU A 477 24.36 -27.57 7.35
CA GLU A 477 24.83 -27.54 8.76
C GLU A 477 25.57 -26.24 9.11
N ARG A 478 26.14 -25.57 8.10
CA ARG A 478 26.81 -24.29 8.22
C ARG A 478 25.89 -23.09 8.46
N VAL A 479 24.62 -23.06 8.03
CA VAL A 479 23.76 -21.87 8.13
C VAL A 479 23.64 -21.33 9.56
N THR A 480 23.49 -22.22 10.55
CA THR A 480 23.45 -21.80 11.97
C THR A 480 24.85 -21.52 12.53
N GLN A 481 25.88 -22.15 12.00
CA GLN A 481 27.27 -21.84 12.37
C GLN A 481 27.72 -20.48 11.79
N ASP A 482 27.24 -20.11 10.61
CA ASP A 482 27.53 -18.83 9.97
C ASP A 482 26.97 -17.67 10.80
N HIS A 483 25.84 -17.84 11.50
CA HIS A 483 25.36 -16.87 12.50
C HIS A 483 26.39 -16.61 13.60
N LEU A 484 26.97 -17.67 14.16
CA LEU A 484 28.00 -17.56 15.19
C LEU A 484 29.27 -16.92 14.63
N ASP A 485 29.65 -17.28 13.40
CA ASP A 485 30.80 -16.72 12.70
C ASP A 485 30.63 -15.22 12.37
N ILE A 486 29.41 -14.77 12.05
CA ILE A 486 29.06 -13.35 11.89
C ILE A 486 29.30 -12.60 13.21
N VAL A 487 28.80 -13.13 14.33
CA VAL A 487 28.99 -12.53 15.67
C VAL A 487 30.48 -12.47 16.02
N ASP A 488 31.22 -13.56 15.77
CA ASP A 488 32.67 -13.64 15.97
C ASP A 488 33.43 -12.56 15.16
N ALA A 489 33.02 -12.32 13.90
CA ALA A 489 33.62 -11.31 13.06
C ALA A 489 33.32 -9.89 13.57
N PHE A 490 32.11 -9.64 14.07
CA PHE A 490 31.75 -8.39 14.75
C PHE A 490 32.57 -8.16 16.03
N GLU A 491 32.74 -9.19 16.87
CA GLU A 491 33.54 -9.10 18.10
C GLU A 491 35.03 -8.81 17.84
N ARG A 492 35.56 -9.36 16.75
CA ARG A 492 36.96 -9.15 16.32
C ARG A 492 37.16 -7.85 15.55
N GLY A 493 36.09 -7.19 15.11
CA GLY A 493 36.16 -6.03 14.22
C GLY A 493 36.73 -6.36 12.83
N ASP A 494 36.62 -7.62 12.41
CA ASP A 494 37.20 -8.12 11.16
C ASP A 494 36.23 -7.90 9.99
N LYS A 495 36.41 -6.77 9.31
CA LYS A 495 35.55 -6.36 8.20
C LYS A 495 35.57 -7.35 7.03
N ASP A 496 36.75 -7.86 6.67
CA ASP A 496 36.89 -8.74 5.51
C ASP A 496 36.28 -10.11 5.80
N ARG A 497 36.49 -10.64 7.01
CA ARG A 497 35.80 -11.87 7.44
C ARG A 497 34.30 -11.66 7.54
N LEU A 498 33.83 -10.54 8.10
CA LEU A 498 32.39 -10.27 8.24
C LEU A 498 31.68 -10.24 6.88
N ARG A 499 32.24 -9.55 5.88
CA ARG A 499 31.69 -9.53 4.53
C ARG A 499 31.70 -10.91 3.88
N ALA A 500 32.77 -11.68 4.08
CA ALA A 500 32.86 -13.05 3.57
C ALA A 500 31.80 -13.97 4.19
N VAL A 501 31.62 -13.94 5.52
CA VAL A 501 30.65 -14.81 6.20
C VAL A 501 29.21 -14.43 5.83
N ILE A 502 28.87 -13.14 5.72
CA ILE A 502 27.51 -12.73 5.30
C ILE A 502 27.19 -13.24 3.88
N ALA A 503 28.17 -13.23 2.97
CA ALA A 503 27.99 -13.76 1.63
C ALA A 503 27.93 -15.31 1.61
N GLU A 504 28.78 -15.99 2.39
CA GLU A 504 28.72 -17.45 2.60
C GLU A 504 27.34 -17.87 3.16
N HIS A 505 26.87 -17.18 4.20
CA HIS A 505 25.57 -17.41 4.83
C HIS A 505 24.41 -17.25 3.85
N ALA A 506 24.41 -16.20 3.03
CA ALA A 506 23.37 -15.98 2.03
C ALA A 506 23.35 -17.11 0.98
N HIS A 507 24.51 -17.65 0.62
CA HIS A 507 24.61 -18.79 -0.29
C HIS A 507 24.07 -20.07 0.36
N ASP A 508 24.51 -20.40 1.57
CA ASP A 508 24.08 -21.61 2.28
C ASP A 508 22.58 -21.56 2.64
N ALA A 509 22.03 -20.36 2.90
CA ALA A 509 20.61 -20.14 3.11
C ALA A 509 19.78 -20.38 1.84
N LYS A 510 20.28 -19.97 0.66
CA LYS A 510 19.63 -20.26 -0.63
C LYS A 510 19.59 -21.75 -0.91
N ASP A 511 20.68 -22.45 -0.66
CA ASP A 511 20.74 -23.90 -0.87
C ASP A 511 19.79 -24.64 0.10
N THR A 512 19.67 -24.16 1.33
CA THR A 512 18.68 -24.67 2.31
C THR A 512 17.25 -24.44 1.83
N MET A 513 16.91 -23.23 1.38
CA MET A 513 15.59 -22.91 0.85
C MET A 513 15.27 -23.72 -0.42
N ALA A 514 16.22 -23.83 -1.34
CA ALA A 514 16.06 -24.63 -2.55
C ALA A 514 15.80 -26.10 -2.24
N GLY A 515 16.54 -26.68 -1.28
CA GLY A 515 16.35 -28.05 -0.84
C GLY A 515 14.99 -28.27 -0.17
N ALA A 516 14.52 -27.32 0.64
CA ALA A 516 13.21 -27.39 1.27
C ALA A 516 12.06 -27.30 0.26
N ILE A 517 12.16 -26.36 -0.69
CA ILE A 517 11.18 -26.17 -1.77
C ILE A 517 11.14 -27.42 -2.66
N ASP A 518 12.30 -27.97 -3.06
CA ASP A 518 12.37 -29.19 -3.87
C ASP A 518 11.75 -30.41 -3.19
N ALA A 519 12.04 -30.61 -1.90
CA ALA A 519 11.46 -31.71 -1.13
C ALA A 519 9.92 -31.61 -1.08
N LYS A 520 9.41 -30.39 -1.08
CA LYS A 520 7.98 -30.07 -1.07
C LYS A 520 7.30 -30.27 -2.43
N THR A 521 8.02 -30.07 -3.53
CA THR A 521 7.52 -30.26 -4.90
C THR A 521 7.62 -31.73 -5.36
N ALA A 522 8.45 -32.54 -4.70
CA ALA A 522 8.62 -33.97 -4.98
C ALA A 522 7.61 -34.90 -4.25
N LEU A 523 6.83 -34.35 -3.30
CA LEU A 523 5.74 -34.99 -2.56
C LEU A 523 4.40 -34.69 -3.23
#